data_AF-A0A2G5ZGQ1-F1
#
_entry.id   AF-A0A2G5ZGQ1-F1
#
_cell.length_a   1.000
_cell.length_b   1.000
_cell.length_c   1.000
_cell.angle_alpha   90.00
_cell.angle_beta   90.00
_cell.angle_gamma   90.00
#
_symmetry.space_group_name_H-M   'P 1'
#
loop_
_entity.id
_entity.type
_entity.pdbx_description
1 polymer ?
#
loop_
_entity_poly.entity_id
_entity_poly.type
_entity_poly.pdbx_seq_one_letter_code
_entity_poly.pdbx_strand_id
1 'polypeptide(L)'
;MSEAIKLTSDDIQTIKTDIDEAMRLVKHYAIQYNGQEHYEHLGARCVMSATNTVDTIIGSAQYLNGAFLMPDEIHVERLADWFIKNRDFECDRAILTFYFANYIKRKINALYRSINKNEFATTLTIMGNKEASKEFKKQCRERKKQGVKIVRQ
;
A
#
# COMPACT_ATOMS: atom_id res chain seq x y z
N MET A 1 4.88 13.40 24.00
CA MET A 1 4.69 12.13 23.26
C MET A 1 3.50 12.34 22.37
N SER A 2 3.69 12.48 21.05
CA SER A 2 2.55 12.60 20.12
C SER A 2 1.82 11.26 20.09
N GLU A 3 0.51 11.29 20.32
CA GLU A 3 -0.33 10.12 20.07
C GLU A 3 -0.10 9.67 18.62
N ALA A 4 0.27 8.41 18.43
CA ALA A 4 0.37 7.84 17.10
C ALA A 4 -1.03 7.84 16.49
N ILE A 5 -1.31 8.79 15.57
CA ILE A 5 -2.60 8.87 14.88
C ILE A 5 -2.87 7.51 14.22
N LYS A 6 -3.95 6.84 14.64
CA LYS A 6 -4.34 5.55 14.10
C LYS A 6 -5.10 5.73 12.79
N LEU A 7 -4.86 4.83 11.84
CA LEU A 7 -5.62 4.77 10.60
C LEU A 7 -7.09 4.46 10.91
N THR A 8 -8.02 5.18 10.29
CA THR A 8 -9.47 4.97 10.39
C THR A 8 -10.04 4.37 9.11
N SER A 9 -11.31 3.95 9.16
CA SER A 9 -12.03 3.49 7.96
C SER A 9 -12.20 4.59 6.91
N ASP A 10 -12.41 5.84 7.34
CA ASP A 10 -12.56 6.99 6.43
C ASP A 10 -11.24 7.32 5.72
N ASP A 11 -10.11 7.17 6.42
CA ASP A 11 -8.78 7.29 5.81
C ASP A 11 -8.60 6.26 4.70
N ILE A 12 -9.00 5.00 4.94
CA ILE A 12 -8.97 3.96 3.91
C ILE A 12 -9.81 4.34 2.69
N GLN A 13 -11.02 4.85 2.90
CA GLN A 13 -11.87 5.26 1.77
C GLN A 13 -11.26 6.42 0.99
N THR A 14 -10.61 7.35 1.69
CA THR A 14 -9.92 8.49 1.06
C THR A 14 -8.73 8.02 0.21
N ILE A 15 -7.93 7.09 0.74
CA ILE A 15 -6.72 6.56 0.09
C ILE A 15 -7.09 5.60 -1.05
N LYS A 16 -8.26 4.96 -1.00
CA LYS A 16 -8.71 4.00 -2.01
C LYS A 16 -8.85 4.65 -3.39
N THR A 17 -8.46 3.90 -4.41
CA THR A 17 -8.78 4.18 -5.81
C THR A 17 -9.00 2.85 -6.57
N ASP A 18 -9.35 2.94 -7.85
CA ASP A 18 -9.47 1.75 -8.70
C ASP A 18 -8.09 1.25 -9.16
N ILE A 19 -8.08 0.03 -9.71
CA ILE A 19 -6.84 -0.66 -10.11
C ILE A 19 -6.12 0.11 -11.22
N ASP A 20 -6.85 0.64 -12.21
CA ASP A 20 -6.23 1.29 -13.36
C ASP A 20 -5.50 2.57 -12.95
N GLU A 21 -6.14 3.37 -12.09
CA GLU A 21 -5.57 4.59 -11.55
C GLU A 21 -4.39 4.33 -10.60
N ALA A 22 -4.52 3.38 -9.67
CA ALA A 22 -3.42 2.97 -8.80
C ALA A 22 -2.20 2.53 -9.62
N MET A 23 -2.43 1.72 -10.66
CA MET A 23 -1.38 1.21 -11.53
C MET A 23 -0.75 2.29 -12.39
N ARG A 24 -1.53 3.26 -12.88
CA ARG A 24 -1.02 4.43 -13.62
C ARG A 24 -0.07 5.24 -12.74
N LEU A 25 -0.49 5.59 -11.53
CA LEU A 25 0.31 6.38 -10.60
C LEU A 25 1.56 5.63 -10.15
N VAL A 26 1.45 4.34 -9.82
CA VAL A 26 2.59 3.51 -9.43
C VAL A 26 3.63 3.45 -10.54
N LYS A 27 3.22 3.24 -11.80
CA LYS A 27 4.16 3.25 -12.94
C LYS A 27 4.81 4.60 -13.14
N HIS A 28 4.04 5.68 -13.00
CA HIS A 28 4.54 7.04 -13.17
C HIS A 28 5.59 7.42 -12.12
N TYR A 29 5.33 7.13 -10.85
CA TYR A 29 6.17 7.60 -9.73
C TYR A 29 7.28 6.62 -9.32
N ALA A 30 7.06 5.30 -9.42
CA ALA A 30 8.04 4.34 -8.92
C ALA A 30 9.37 4.38 -9.66
N ILE A 31 9.37 4.74 -10.96
CA ILE A 31 10.59 4.86 -11.77
C ILE A 31 11.46 6.05 -11.34
N GLN A 32 10.86 7.05 -10.67
CA GLN A 32 11.55 8.26 -10.23
C GLN A 32 12.30 8.04 -8.91
N TYR A 33 12.11 6.91 -8.23
CA TYR A 33 12.75 6.67 -6.93
C TYR A 33 14.25 6.34 -7.07
N ASN A 34 15.11 7.28 -6.66
CA ASN A 34 16.57 7.10 -6.63
C ASN A 34 17.05 6.53 -5.29
N GLY A 35 16.85 5.21 -5.12
CA GLY A 35 17.50 4.33 -4.12
C GLY A 35 18.05 5.00 -2.85
N GLN A 36 19.34 5.34 -2.89
CA GLN A 36 20.11 5.88 -1.77
C GLN A 36 19.86 7.38 -1.54
N GLU A 37 19.91 8.20 -2.59
CA GLU A 37 19.74 9.66 -2.49
C GLU A 37 18.39 10.02 -1.85
N HIS A 38 17.30 9.42 -2.35
CA HIS A 38 15.96 9.66 -1.80
C HIS A 38 15.78 9.08 -0.40
N TYR A 39 16.48 7.98 -0.08
CA TYR A 39 16.46 7.42 1.27
C TYR A 39 17.14 8.37 2.27
N GLU A 40 18.28 8.96 1.89
CA GLU A 40 19.00 9.94 2.71
C GLU A 40 18.17 11.21 2.93
N HIS A 41 17.45 11.69 1.91
CA HIS A 41 16.55 12.84 2.03
C HIS A 41 15.36 12.59 2.97
N LEU A 42 14.77 11.40 2.97
CA LEU A 42 13.67 11.07 3.87
C LEU A 42 14.16 10.76 5.30
N GLY A 43 15.34 10.16 5.41
CA GLY A 43 15.87 9.64 6.65
C GLY A 43 15.18 8.36 7.13
N ALA A 44 15.93 7.56 7.89
CA ALA A 44 15.52 6.20 8.29
C ALA A 44 14.18 6.15 9.06
N ARG A 45 13.91 7.14 9.92
CA ARG A 45 12.68 7.19 10.72
C ARG A 45 11.43 7.42 9.86
N CYS A 46 11.50 8.33 8.89
CA CYS A 46 10.39 8.59 7.97
C CYS A 46 10.15 7.36 7.08
N VAL A 47 11.21 6.79 6.51
CA VAL A 47 11.12 5.58 5.68
C VAL A 47 10.49 4.40 6.42
N MET A 48 10.91 4.16 7.67
CA MET A 48 10.32 3.10 8.50
C MET A 48 8.84 3.37 8.78
N SER A 49 8.46 4.61 9.09
CA SER A 49 7.06 4.98 9.34
C SER A 49 6.20 4.85 8.06
N ALA A 50 6.73 5.26 6.91
CA ALA A 50 6.08 5.13 5.61
C ALA A 50 5.86 3.65 5.24
N THR A 51 6.89 2.81 5.41
CA THR A 51 6.80 1.35 5.24
C THR A 51 5.67 0.76 6.08
N ASN A 52 5.70 1.06 7.38
CA ASN A 52 4.71 0.56 8.33
C ASN A 52 3.30 1.04 7.99
N THR A 53 3.15 2.25 7.45
CA THR A 53 1.85 2.78 7.04
C THR A 53 1.24 1.96 5.92
N VAL A 54 2.01 1.65 4.86
CA VAL A 54 1.53 0.80 3.76
C VAL A 54 1.15 -0.59 4.26
N ASP A 55 2.00 -1.21 5.09
CA ASP A 55 1.72 -2.54 5.64
C ASP A 55 0.50 -2.54 6.56
N THR A 56 0.30 -1.47 7.31
CA THR A 56 -0.87 -1.26 8.18
C THR A 56 -2.16 -1.08 7.38
N ILE A 57 -2.12 -0.40 6.24
CA ILE A 57 -3.26 -0.24 5.32
C ILE A 57 -3.66 -1.61 4.73
N ILE A 58 -2.68 -2.36 4.21
CA ILE A 58 -2.92 -3.69 3.63
C ILE A 58 -3.42 -4.66 4.69
N GLY A 59 -2.84 -4.62 5.90
CA GLY A 59 -3.16 -5.52 7.01
C GLY A 59 -4.31 -5.04 7.91
N SER A 60 -5.13 -4.09 7.48
CA SER A 60 -6.02 -3.36 8.38
C SER A 60 -7.26 -4.08 8.87
N ALA A 61 -7.55 -5.25 8.28
CA ALA A 61 -8.75 -6.03 8.55
C ALA A 61 -9.01 -6.33 10.04
N GLN A 62 -7.96 -6.53 10.84
CA GLN A 62 -8.14 -6.87 12.26
C GLN A 62 -8.61 -5.67 13.09
N TYR A 63 -8.14 -4.45 12.79
CA TYR A 63 -8.45 -3.27 13.60
C TYR A 63 -9.57 -2.40 13.01
N LEU A 64 -9.92 -2.56 11.72
CA LEU A 64 -11.01 -1.84 11.05
C LEU A 64 -12.19 -2.74 10.68
N ASN A 65 -12.54 -3.69 11.54
CA ASN A 65 -13.73 -4.54 11.37
C ASN A 65 -13.84 -5.19 9.98
N GLY A 66 -12.72 -5.72 9.48
CA GLY A 66 -12.64 -6.41 8.20
C GLY A 66 -12.36 -5.51 6.99
N ALA A 67 -12.30 -4.19 7.15
CA ALA A 67 -11.88 -3.28 6.08
C ALA A 67 -10.38 -3.41 5.81
N PHE A 68 -10.00 -3.51 4.53
CA PHE A 68 -8.62 -3.46 4.06
C PHE A 68 -8.56 -2.98 2.61
N LEU A 69 -7.37 -2.64 2.14
CA LEU A 69 -7.10 -2.38 0.72
C LEU A 69 -6.14 -3.41 0.15
N MET A 70 -6.41 -3.82 -1.08
CA MET A 70 -5.39 -4.52 -1.85
C MET A 70 -4.29 -3.52 -2.23
N PRO A 71 -3.01 -3.94 -2.34
CA PRO A 71 -1.92 -3.05 -2.74
C PRO A 71 -2.16 -2.29 -4.05
N ASP A 72 -2.91 -2.88 -4.98
CA ASP A 72 -3.28 -2.30 -6.28
C ASP A 72 -4.55 -1.44 -6.22
N GLU A 73 -5.01 -1.05 -5.03
CA GLU A 73 -6.14 -0.14 -4.81
C GLU A 73 -5.70 1.12 -4.03
N ILE A 74 -4.39 1.31 -3.83
CA ILE A 74 -3.84 2.42 -3.04
C ILE A 74 -3.49 3.59 -3.96
N HIS A 75 -4.12 4.75 -3.73
CA HIS A 75 -3.78 5.99 -4.40
C HIS A 75 -2.55 6.63 -3.74
N VAL A 76 -1.40 6.57 -4.42
CA VAL A 76 -0.10 6.95 -3.84
C VAL A 76 -0.01 8.42 -3.42
N GLU A 77 -0.62 9.34 -4.18
CA GLU A 77 -0.60 10.78 -3.82
C GLU A 77 -1.46 11.07 -2.58
N ARG A 78 -2.69 10.54 -2.52
CA ARG A 78 -3.57 10.68 -1.36
C ARG A 78 -2.97 10.03 -0.12
N LEU A 79 -2.24 8.93 -0.29
CA LEU A 79 -1.46 8.33 0.79
C LEU A 79 -0.34 9.28 1.27
N ALA A 80 0.39 9.93 0.36
CA ALA A 80 1.41 10.90 0.74
C ALA A 80 0.81 12.11 1.47
N ASP A 81 -0.31 12.65 0.98
CA ASP A 81 -1.05 13.74 1.62
C ASP A 81 -1.52 13.35 3.02
N TRP A 82 -2.11 12.16 3.14
CA TRP A 82 -2.54 11.62 4.42
C TRP A 82 -1.36 11.47 5.38
N PHE A 83 -0.23 10.93 4.92
CA PHE A 83 0.94 10.71 5.75
C PHE A 83 1.49 12.02 6.31
N ILE A 84 1.68 13.03 5.47
CA ILE A 84 2.19 14.35 5.88
C ILE A 84 1.22 15.04 6.83
N LYS A 85 -0.09 14.95 6.58
CA LYS A 85 -1.11 15.55 7.46
C LYS A 85 -1.14 14.91 8.84
N ASN A 86 -0.85 13.62 8.94
CA ASN A 86 -1.06 12.82 10.17
C ASN A 86 0.23 12.35 10.85
N ARG A 87 1.40 12.78 10.36
CA ARG A 87 2.70 12.41 10.91
C ARG A 87 3.60 13.64 10.94
N ASP A 88 4.33 13.76 12.03
CA ASP A 88 5.28 14.85 12.25
C ASP A 88 6.66 14.46 11.70
N PHE A 89 6.81 14.55 10.39
CA PHE A 89 8.08 14.37 9.68
C PHE A 89 8.31 15.53 8.71
N GLU A 90 9.45 16.20 8.84
CA GLU A 90 9.97 17.03 7.76
C GLU A 90 10.43 16.12 6.63
N CYS A 91 9.66 16.08 5.54
CA CYS A 91 10.00 15.31 4.36
C CYS A 91 9.46 15.98 3.10
N ASP A 92 10.19 15.84 2.00
CA ASP A 92 9.71 16.29 0.70
C ASP A 92 8.57 15.37 0.22
N ARG A 93 7.43 15.97 -0.09
CA ARG A 93 6.22 15.25 -0.53
C ARG A 93 6.46 14.45 -1.81
N ALA A 94 7.21 14.97 -2.76
CA ALA A 94 7.49 14.27 -4.02
C ALA A 94 8.38 13.05 -3.76
N ILE A 95 9.46 13.21 -3.00
CA ILE A 95 10.35 12.11 -2.62
C ILE A 95 9.59 11.02 -1.86
N LEU A 96 8.73 11.41 -0.92
CA LEU A 96 7.86 10.48 -0.19
C LEU A 96 6.90 9.74 -1.14
N THR A 97 6.32 10.44 -2.11
CA THR A 97 5.44 9.86 -3.13
C THR A 97 6.18 8.83 -3.99
N PHE A 98 7.41 9.14 -4.41
CA PHE A 98 8.26 8.20 -5.17
C PHE A 98 8.58 6.96 -4.34
N TYR A 99 8.92 7.16 -3.07
CA TYR A 99 9.16 6.06 -2.12
C TYR A 99 7.92 5.17 -1.98
N PHE A 100 6.74 5.76 -1.72
CA PHE A 100 5.49 5.01 -1.59
C PHE A 100 5.17 4.22 -2.86
N ALA A 101 5.26 4.85 -4.03
CA ALA A 101 5.00 4.19 -5.29
C ALA A 101 5.96 3.01 -5.52
N ASN A 102 7.25 3.18 -5.22
CA ASN A 102 8.23 2.11 -5.33
C ASN A 102 7.95 0.96 -4.34
N TYR A 103 7.60 1.25 -3.10
CA TYR A 103 7.28 0.21 -2.11
C TYR A 103 5.97 -0.51 -2.45
N ILE A 104 4.93 0.21 -2.83
CA ILE A 104 3.64 -0.35 -3.26
C ILE A 104 3.81 -1.22 -4.51
N LYS A 105 4.62 -0.81 -5.49
CA LYS A 105 4.98 -1.65 -6.66
C LYS A 105 5.51 -3.01 -6.23
N ARG A 106 6.37 -3.07 -5.20
CA ARG A 106 6.89 -4.35 -4.67
C ARG A 106 5.76 -5.20 -4.08
N LYS A 107 4.81 -4.59 -3.36
CA LYS A 107 3.65 -5.28 -2.77
C LYS A 107 2.67 -5.80 -3.84
N ILE A 108 2.37 -5.00 -4.86
CA ILE A 108 1.57 -5.42 -6.03
C ILE A 108 2.24 -6.61 -6.71
N ASN A 109 3.54 -6.53 -6.98
CA ASN A 109 4.27 -7.62 -7.63
C ASN A 109 4.31 -8.90 -6.79
N ALA A 110 4.43 -8.79 -5.46
CA ALA A 110 4.34 -9.94 -4.57
C ALA A 110 2.94 -10.58 -4.61
N LEU A 111 1.89 -9.75 -4.51
CA LEU A 111 0.50 -10.19 -4.64
C LEU A 111 0.27 -10.92 -5.97
N TYR A 112 0.63 -10.31 -7.10
CA TYR A 112 0.37 -10.89 -8.42
C TYR A 112 1.16 -12.16 -8.69
N ARG A 113 2.40 -12.28 -8.16
CA ARG A 113 3.14 -13.56 -8.20
C ARG A 113 2.41 -14.65 -7.42
N SER A 114 1.91 -14.33 -6.24
CA SER A 114 1.12 -15.23 -5.39
C SER A 114 -0.12 -15.71 -6.15
N ILE A 115 -0.93 -14.77 -6.66
CA ILE A 115 -2.14 -15.04 -7.45
C ILE A 115 -1.85 -15.95 -8.65
N ASN A 116 -0.79 -15.67 -9.40
CA ASN A 116 -0.43 -16.44 -10.59
C ASN A 116 0.04 -17.87 -10.26
N LYS A 117 0.54 -18.10 -9.04
CA LYS A 117 0.90 -19.43 -8.52
C LYS A 117 -0.26 -20.16 -7.83
N ASN A 118 -1.45 -19.56 -7.74
CA ASN A 118 -2.54 -20.00 -6.86
C ASN A 118 -2.18 -20.01 -5.38
N GLU A 119 -1.19 -19.23 -4.99
CA GLU A 119 -0.85 -18.97 -3.60
C GLU A 119 -1.70 -17.76 -3.17
N PHE A 120 -2.38 -17.85 -2.03
CA PHE A 120 -3.12 -16.73 -1.43
C PHE A 120 -2.37 -16.23 -0.20
N ALA A 121 -1.06 -16.04 -0.34
CA ALA A 121 -0.22 -15.51 0.72
C ALA A 121 -0.71 -14.10 1.11
N THR A 122 -1.06 -13.93 2.39
CA THR A 122 -1.59 -12.69 2.96
C THR A 122 -1.10 -12.53 4.39
N THR A 123 -1.40 -11.41 5.03
CA THR A 123 -0.99 -11.15 6.41
C THR A 123 -1.81 -11.97 7.41
N LEU A 124 -1.22 -12.27 8.58
CA LEU A 124 -1.93 -12.93 9.69
C LEU A 124 -3.18 -12.14 10.12
N THR A 125 -3.17 -10.81 9.96
CA THR A 125 -4.28 -9.94 10.32
C THR A 125 -5.51 -10.14 9.43
N ILE A 126 -5.32 -10.36 8.12
CA ILE A 126 -6.43 -10.73 7.21
C ILE A 126 -6.91 -12.16 7.51
N MET A 127 -5.99 -13.08 7.81
CA MET A 127 -6.35 -14.47 8.14
C MET A 127 -7.15 -14.58 9.45
N GLY A 128 -6.87 -13.71 10.42
CA GLY A 128 -7.57 -13.66 11.71
C GLY A 128 -9.03 -13.19 11.63
N ASN A 129 -9.42 -12.52 10.55
CA ASN A 129 -10.80 -12.09 10.31
C ASN A 129 -11.44 -12.95 9.20
N LYS A 130 -12.48 -13.73 9.55
CA LYS A 130 -13.12 -14.69 8.63
C LYS A 130 -13.73 -14.01 7.40
N GLU A 131 -14.31 -12.82 7.57
CA GLU A 131 -14.97 -12.10 6.48
C GLU A 131 -13.94 -11.46 5.56
N ALA A 132 -12.93 -10.80 6.12
CA ALA A 132 -11.83 -10.24 5.35
C ALA A 132 -11.06 -11.32 4.58
N SER A 133 -10.83 -12.49 5.19
CA SER A 133 -10.18 -13.62 4.51
C SER A 133 -11.00 -14.13 3.31
N LYS A 134 -12.33 -14.19 3.43
CA LYS A 134 -13.22 -14.57 2.33
C LYS A 134 -13.17 -13.54 1.20
N GLU A 135 -13.28 -12.26 1.54
CA GLU A 135 -13.23 -11.16 0.57
C GLU A 135 -11.86 -11.09 -0.13
N PHE A 136 -10.76 -11.21 0.62
CA PHE A 136 -9.41 -11.25 0.05
C PHE A 136 -9.26 -12.36 -0.99
N LYS A 137 -9.74 -13.58 -0.69
CA LYS A 137 -9.70 -14.71 -1.63
C LYS A 137 -10.56 -14.45 -2.86
N LYS A 138 -11.72 -13.81 -2.71
CA LYS A 138 -12.58 -13.41 -3.83
C LYS A 138 -11.86 -12.40 -4.74
N GLN A 139 -11.32 -11.32 -4.17
CA GLN A 139 -10.54 -10.29 -4.85
C GLN A 139 -9.33 -10.87 -5.60
N CYS A 140 -8.62 -11.85 -5.01
CA CYS A 140 -7.52 -12.54 -5.66
C CYS A 140 -7.98 -13.39 -6.86
N ARG A 141 -9.12 -14.08 -6.74
CA ARG A 141 -9.69 -14.87 -7.86
C ARG A 141 -10.14 -13.99 -9.01
N GLU A 142 -10.70 -12.82 -8.72
CA GLU A 142 -11.10 -11.84 -9.75
C GLU A 142 -9.88 -11.33 -10.52
N ARG A 143 -8.82 -10.92 -9.82
CA ARG A 143 -7.54 -10.53 -10.43
C ARG A 143 -6.91 -11.67 -11.24
N LYS A 144 -7.02 -12.91 -10.78
CA LYS A 144 -6.58 -14.08 -11.56
C LYS A 144 -7.33 -14.20 -12.88
N LYS A 145 -8.67 -14.03 -12.87
CA LYS A 145 -9.50 -14.05 -14.08
C LYS A 145 -9.15 -12.92 -15.04
N GLN A 146 -8.79 -11.75 -14.52
CA GLN A 146 -8.33 -10.59 -15.29
C GLN A 146 -6.92 -10.80 -15.89
N GLY A 147 -6.18 -11.82 -15.48
CA GLY A 147 -4.85 -12.12 -16.02
C GLY A 147 -3.80 -11.09 -15.62
N VAL A 148 -3.83 -10.65 -14.35
CA VAL A 148 -2.89 -9.64 -13.83
C VAL A 148 -1.41 -9.99 -14.09
N LYS A 149 -0.65 -8.99 -14.51
CA LYS A 149 0.78 -9.11 -14.84
C LYS A 149 1.62 -8.27 -13.91
N ILE A 150 2.82 -8.75 -13.60
CA ILE A 150 3.80 -7.98 -12.83
C ILE A 150 4.08 -6.62 -13.47
N VAL A 151 4.22 -5.60 -12.63
CA VAL A 151 4.61 -4.25 -13.02
C VAL A 151 6.11 -4.24 -13.28
N ARG A 152 6.48 -4.12 -14.56
CA ARG A 152 7.86 -3.91 -15.00
C ARG A 152 8.24 -2.43 -14.88
N GLN A 153 9.53 -2.12 -14.95
CA GLN A 153 9.99 -0.73 -15.09
C GLN A 153 9.46 -0.15 -16.39
#